data_AF-A0A379FR91-F1
#
_entry.id   AF-A0A379FR91-F1
#
_cell.length_a   1.000
_cell.length_b   1.000
_cell.length_c   1.000
_cell.angle_alpha   90.00
_cell.angle_beta   90.00
_cell.angle_gamma   90.00
#
_symmetry.space_group_name_H-M   'P 1'
#
loop_
_entity.id
_entity.type
_entity.pdbx_description
1 polymer ?
#
loop_
_entity_poly.entity_id
_entity_poly.type
_entity_poly.pdbx_seq_one_letter_code
_entity_poly.pdbx_strand_id
1 'polypeptide(L)'
;MDDKLKQSALDFHEFPHPGKITVTPTKPLTTQRDLALAYSPGVAVPCLEIADDPLKAYRYTAKGNLVGVVSNGTAVLGLGNIGALAGKPVMEGKGVLFKKFSGVDVFDIEVDETDPDKLVDIIASLEPTFGGINLEDIKAPECFYIEQKLRERMKIPVFHDDQHGTAIICTAAVINGLRIVKKEIGDVRLVVSGAGAASIACMNLLVALGLKREHITVCDSKGVIYKGRDERMDVTKAAYAIEDNGQRTFGGCYS
;
A
#
# COMPACT_ATOMS: atom_id res chain seq x y z
N MET A 1 8.22 -21.65 12.30
CA MET A 1 9.16 -20.61 12.77
C MET A 1 9.92 -21.21 13.93
N ASP A 2 11.26 -21.13 13.95
CA ASP A 2 12.05 -21.61 15.09
C ASP A 2 11.66 -20.85 16.36
N ASP A 3 11.59 -21.54 17.51
CA ASP A 3 11.12 -20.95 18.78
C ASP A 3 12.03 -19.80 19.23
N LYS A 4 13.33 -19.89 18.93
CA LYS A 4 14.27 -18.79 19.18
C LYS A 4 13.92 -17.55 18.36
N LEU A 5 13.63 -17.70 17.07
CA LEU A 5 13.27 -16.59 16.21
C LEU A 5 11.95 -15.95 16.67
N LYS A 6 10.99 -16.75 17.14
CA LYS A 6 9.74 -16.25 17.73
C LYS A 6 10.00 -15.40 18.96
N GLN A 7 10.79 -15.90 19.92
CA GLN A 7 11.08 -15.12 21.13
C GLN A 7 11.85 -13.84 20.80
N SER A 8 12.87 -13.92 19.93
CA SER A 8 13.62 -12.72 19.50
C SER A 8 12.74 -11.68 18.81
N ALA A 9 11.74 -12.10 18.03
CA ALA A 9 10.80 -11.17 17.43
C ALA A 9 9.93 -10.47 18.49
N LEU A 10 9.47 -11.18 19.52
CA LEU A 10 8.70 -10.58 20.62
C LEU A 10 9.57 -9.62 21.43
N ASP A 11 10.75 -10.06 21.86
CA ASP A 11 11.69 -9.25 22.64
C ASP A 11 12.05 -7.95 21.92
N PHE A 12 12.25 -8.02 20.60
CA PHE A 12 12.53 -6.85 19.76
C PHE A 12 11.40 -5.80 19.75
N HIS A 13 10.14 -6.21 19.93
CA HIS A 13 8.99 -5.30 19.97
C HIS A 13 8.63 -4.84 21.38
N GLU A 14 9.11 -5.52 22.42
CA GLU A 14 8.76 -5.23 23.82
C GLU A 14 9.84 -4.42 24.54
N PHE A 15 11.12 -4.72 24.29
CA PHE A 15 12.24 -4.20 25.09
C PHE A 15 13.23 -3.36 24.28
N PRO A 16 13.87 -2.36 24.92
CA PRO A 16 13.63 -1.87 26.28
C PRO A 16 12.34 -1.04 26.43
N HIS A 17 11.73 -0.66 25.31
CA HIS A 17 10.47 0.05 25.26
C HIS A 17 9.60 -0.57 24.16
N PRO A 18 8.28 -0.68 24.37
CA PRO A 18 7.39 -1.26 23.37
C PRO A 18 7.32 -0.44 22.08
N GLY A 19 7.13 -1.15 20.96
CA GLY A 19 6.95 -0.57 19.64
C GLY A 19 8.24 -0.19 18.94
N LYS A 20 8.13 0.29 17.70
CA LYS A 20 9.30 0.56 16.82
C LYS A 20 9.45 2.02 16.41
N ILE A 21 8.56 2.89 16.88
CA ILE A 21 8.50 4.30 16.48
C ILE A 21 8.41 5.22 17.69
N THR A 22 8.80 6.47 17.50
CA THR A 22 8.68 7.53 18.50
C THR A 22 8.53 8.88 17.81
N VAL A 23 7.91 9.85 18.48
CA VAL A 23 7.78 11.24 18.00
C VAL A 23 8.76 12.12 18.76
N THR A 24 9.66 12.77 18.03
CA THR A 24 10.65 13.66 18.62
C THR A 24 10.50 15.09 18.06
N PRO A 25 10.47 16.13 18.91
CA PRO A 25 10.45 17.51 18.44
C PRO A 25 11.67 17.86 17.59
N THR A 26 11.46 18.65 16.53
CA THR A 26 12.55 19.09 15.64
C THR A 26 13.13 20.46 16.02
N LYS A 27 12.45 21.21 16.89
CA LYS A 27 12.86 22.53 17.36
C LYS A 27 13.28 22.46 18.83
N PRO A 28 14.28 23.26 19.26
CA PRO A 28 14.65 23.33 20.67
C PRO A 28 13.46 23.86 21.48
N LEU A 29 13.32 23.35 22.72
CA LEU A 29 12.29 23.76 23.68
C LEU A 29 12.94 24.10 25.03
N THR A 30 14.10 24.76 25.00
CA THR A 30 14.98 24.95 26.16
C THR A 30 14.74 26.26 26.90
N THR A 31 14.09 27.23 26.27
CA THR A 31 13.86 28.56 26.84
C THR A 31 12.37 28.93 26.83
N GLN A 32 11.99 29.93 27.65
CA GLN A 32 10.64 30.50 27.62
C GLN A 32 10.29 31.04 26.23
N ARG A 33 11.26 31.61 25.52
CA ARG A 33 11.09 32.08 24.15
C ARG A 33 10.77 30.92 23.21
N ASP A 34 11.48 29.81 23.33
CA ASP A 34 11.22 28.62 22.50
C ASP A 34 9.80 28.11 22.70
N LEU A 35 9.34 28.00 23.96
CA LEU A 35 7.98 27.58 24.29
C LEU A 35 6.92 28.54 23.74
N ALA A 36 7.16 29.85 23.85
CA ALA A 36 6.26 30.88 23.33
C ALA A 36 6.18 30.89 21.79
N LEU A 37 7.20 30.39 21.09
CA LEU A 37 7.21 30.23 19.63
C LEU A 37 6.60 28.89 19.19
N ALA A 38 6.90 27.81 19.90
CA ALA A 38 6.38 26.48 19.61
C ALA A 38 4.88 26.35 19.90
N TYR A 39 4.37 27.15 20.84
CA TYR A 39 2.97 27.17 21.22
C TYR A 39 2.47 28.61 21.37
N SER A 40 1.55 28.86 22.30
CA SER A 40 0.98 30.18 22.52
C SER A 40 2.00 31.17 23.09
N PRO A 41 2.02 32.44 22.62
CA PRO A 41 1.14 33.00 21.58
C PRO A 41 1.66 32.83 20.15
N GLY A 42 2.93 32.43 19.95
CA GLY A 42 3.60 32.47 18.64
C GLY A 42 3.00 31.55 17.58
N VAL A 43 2.47 30.39 17.97
CA VAL A 43 1.84 29.41 17.06
C VAL A 43 0.63 29.99 16.30
N ALA A 44 0.01 31.06 16.81
CA ALA A 44 -1.11 31.71 16.13
C ALA A 44 -0.71 32.30 14.76
N VAL A 45 0.53 32.77 14.62
CA VAL A 45 1.03 33.39 13.38
C VAL A 45 1.00 32.41 12.20
N PRO A 46 1.66 31.22 12.24
CA PRO A 46 1.56 30.27 11.14
C PRO A 46 0.13 29.74 10.94
N CYS A 47 -0.71 29.66 11.98
CA CYS A 47 -2.12 29.28 11.81
C CYS A 47 -2.89 30.29 10.95
N LEU A 48 -2.75 31.60 11.22
CA LEU A 48 -3.39 32.65 10.42
C LEU A 48 -2.85 32.68 8.99
N GLU A 49 -1.54 32.52 8.80
CA GLU A 49 -0.93 32.42 7.48
C GLU A 49 -1.52 31.26 6.66
N ILE A 50 -1.77 30.09 7.28
CA ILE A 50 -2.38 28.92 6.63
C ILE A 50 -3.88 29.14 6.37
N ALA A 51 -4.58 29.84 7.26
CA ALA A 51 -5.98 30.19 7.06
C ALA A 51 -6.15 31.09 5.83
N ASP A 52 -5.22 32.02 5.61
CA ASP A 52 -5.20 32.90 4.43
C ASP A 52 -4.76 32.18 3.15
N ASP A 53 -3.77 31.27 3.25
CA ASP A 53 -3.27 30.45 2.15
C ASP A 53 -2.98 29.00 2.60
N PRO A 54 -3.89 28.04 2.32
CA PRO A 54 -3.74 26.65 2.74
C PRO A 54 -2.44 25.97 2.25
N LEU A 55 -1.83 26.42 1.15
CA LEU A 55 -0.58 25.85 0.66
C LEU A 55 0.60 26.12 1.60
N LYS A 56 0.52 27.16 2.44
CA LYS A 56 1.56 27.45 3.44
C LYS A 56 1.67 26.35 4.51
N ALA A 57 0.71 25.43 4.59
CA ALA A 57 0.83 24.24 5.44
C ALA A 57 2.09 23.42 5.09
N TYR A 58 2.46 23.34 3.81
CA TYR A 58 3.69 22.66 3.37
C TYR A 58 4.97 23.37 3.83
N ARG A 59 4.90 24.67 4.13
CA ARG A 59 6.04 25.49 4.56
C ARG A 59 6.18 25.53 6.08
N TYR A 60 5.07 25.60 6.81
CA TYR A 60 5.06 25.84 8.26
C TYR A 60 4.73 24.61 9.10
N THR A 61 4.48 23.46 8.49
CA THR A 61 4.19 22.20 9.19
C THR A 61 5.00 21.04 8.61
N ALA A 62 4.91 19.88 9.25
CA ALA A 62 5.52 18.64 8.76
C ALA A 62 4.78 18.03 7.55
N LYS A 63 3.62 18.57 7.13
CA LYS A 63 2.75 18.00 6.08
C LYS A 63 3.52 17.57 4.83
N GLY A 64 4.50 18.36 4.38
CA GLY A 64 5.26 18.06 3.16
C GLY A 64 6.13 16.81 3.21
N ASN A 65 6.50 16.32 4.40
CA ASN A 65 7.30 15.11 4.58
C ASN A 65 6.55 13.98 5.31
N LEU A 66 5.30 14.23 5.72
CA LEU A 66 4.53 13.31 6.56
C LEU A 66 3.57 12.47 5.72
N VAL A 67 3.72 11.15 5.77
CA VAL A 67 2.85 10.18 5.10
C VAL A 67 2.01 9.42 6.13
N GLY A 68 0.72 9.22 5.83
CA GLY A 68 -0.14 8.35 6.61
C GLY A 68 -0.06 6.93 6.07
N VAL A 69 0.46 5.97 6.84
CA VAL A 69 0.35 4.55 6.51
C VAL A 69 -0.95 4.05 7.14
N VAL A 70 -1.94 3.73 6.31
CA VAL A 70 -3.30 3.43 6.76
C VAL A 70 -3.69 2.00 6.41
N SER A 71 -4.21 1.29 7.40
CA SER A 71 -4.73 -0.08 7.24
C SER A 71 -5.96 -0.30 8.11
N ASN A 72 -6.83 -1.22 7.70
CA ASN A 72 -7.87 -1.78 8.56
C ASN A 72 -7.58 -3.22 9.03
N GLY A 73 -6.38 -3.74 8.73
CA GLY A 73 -5.93 -5.06 9.19
C GLY A 73 -6.69 -6.25 8.58
N THR A 74 -7.35 -6.06 7.43
CA THR A 74 -8.17 -7.10 6.79
C THR A 74 -7.37 -8.07 5.93
N ALA A 75 -6.12 -7.74 5.58
CA ALA A 75 -5.23 -8.60 4.81
C ALA A 75 -3.76 -8.51 5.28
N VAL A 76 -3.53 -8.62 6.59
CA VAL A 76 -2.19 -8.47 7.16
C VAL A 76 -1.28 -9.62 6.71
N LEU A 77 -0.33 -9.32 5.82
CA LEU A 77 0.61 -10.30 5.29
C LEU A 77 -0.11 -11.56 4.75
N GLY A 78 0.33 -12.75 5.17
CA GLY A 78 -0.34 -14.03 4.89
C GLY A 78 -1.32 -14.47 5.99
N LEU A 79 -1.59 -13.63 6.99
CA LEU A 79 -2.43 -13.96 8.15
C LEU A 79 -3.91 -13.67 7.90
N GLY A 80 -4.22 -12.90 6.86
CA GLY A 80 -5.59 -12.52 6.50
C GLY A 80 -6.15 -11.45 7.43
N ASN A 81 -7.45 -11.53 7.72
CA ASN A 81 -8.12 -10.57 8.56
C ASN A 81 -7.89 -10.91 10.04
N ILE A 82 -6.94 -10.20 10.66
CA ILE A 82 -6.64 -10.30 12.10
C ILE A 82 -7.02 -9.03 12.86
N GLY A 83 -7.63 -8.06 12.17
CA GLY A 83 -8.10 -6.79 12.73
C GLY A 83 -7.01 -5.71 12.80
N ALA A 84 -7.46 -4.46 12.88
CA ALA A 84 -6.61 -3.28 12.80
C ALA A 84 -5.50 -3.28 13.88
N LEU A 85 -5.85 -3.57 15.14
CA LEU A 85 -4.88 -3.59 16.25
C LEU A 85 -3.77 -4.64 16.07
N ALA A 86 -4.11 -5.84 15.58
CA ALA A 86 -3.13 -6.90 15.36
C ALA A 86 -2.21 -6.60 14.17
N GLY A 87 -2.66 -5.75 13.23
CA GLY A 87 -1.86 -5.23 12.12
C GLY A 87 -0.84 -4.16 12.52
N LYS A 88 -1.03 -3.50 13.68
CA LYS A 88 -0.18 -2.39 14.15
C LYS A 88 1.33 -2.65 14.06
N PRO A 89 1.87 -3.81 14.50
CA PRO A 89 3.30 -4.06 14.34
C PRO A 89 3.75 -4.00 12.88
N VAL A 90 2.95 -4.43 11.91
CA VAL A 90 3.34 -4.33 10.50
C VAL A 90 3.39 -2.88 10.05
N MET A 91 2.40 -2.07 10.44
CA MET A 91 2.32 -0.64 10.08
C MET A 91 3.45 0.19 10.68
N GLU A 92 3.79 -0.02 11.96
CA GLU A 92 4.98 0.59 12.57
C GLU A 92 6.24 0.18 11.81
N GLY A 93 6.32 -1.09 11.38
CA GLY A 93 7.41 -1.60 10.56
C GLY A 93 7.55 -0.83 9.24
N LYS A 94 6.45 -0.58 8.55
CA LYS A 94 6.43 0.25 7.33
C LYS A 94 6.93 1.67 7.62
N GLY A 95 6.49 2.28 8.73
CA GLY A 95 6.99 3.59 9.16
C GLY A 95 8.50 3.63 9.35
N VAL A 96 9.08 2.61 9.99
CA VAL A 96 10.54 2.48 10.13
C VAL A 96 11.23 2.38 8.77
N LEU A 97 10.68 1.62 7.82
CA LEU A 97 11.26 1.48 6.48
C LEU A 97 11.22 2.80 5.70
N PHE A 98 10.09 3.50 5.69
CA PHE A 98 9.96 4.84 5.08
C PHE A 98 11.02 5.77 5.65
N LYS A 99 11.12 5.88 6.98
CA LYS A 99 12.07 6.78 7.61
C LYS A 99 13.51 6.40 7.32
N LYS A 100 13.86 5.11 7.44
CA LYS A 100 15.24 4.63 7.33
C LYS A 100 15.79 4.74 5.90
N PHE A 101 14.98 4.44 4.89
CA PHE A 101 15.44 4.33 3.50
C PHE A 101 15.13 5.56 2.64
N SER A 102 14.13 6.37 3.01
CA SER A 102 13.71 7.53 2.21
C SER A 102 13.66 8.85 2.97
N GLY A 103 13.84 8.84 4.30
CA GLY A 103 13.78 10.06 5.13
C GLY A 103 12.36 10.60 5.40
N VAL A 104 11.34 9.96 4.84
CA VAL A 104 9.92 10.29 4.99
C VAL A 104 9.46 10.00 6.42
N ASP A 105 8.73 10.95 7.02
CA ASP A 105 8.10 10.76 8.32
C ASP A 105 6.76 10.08 8.15
N VAL A 106 6.40 9.19 9.08
CA VAL A 106 5.18 8.39 9.00
C VAL A 106 4.41 8.44 10.31
N PHE A 107 3.09 8.54 10.20
CA PHE A 107 2.19 8.00 11.21
C PHE A 107 1.45 6.80 10.64
N ASP A 108 1.50 5.70 11.38
CA ASP A 108 0.65 4.54 11.20
C ASP A 108 -0.74 4.82 11.79
N ILE A 109 -1.78 4.48 11.03
CA ILE A 109 -3.18 4.72 11.37
C ILE A 109 -3.94 3.42 11.14
N GLU A 110 -4.19 2.70 12.22
CA GLU A 110 -5.03 1.49 12.24
C GLU A 110 -6.50 1.88 12.41
N VAL A 111 -7.29 1.76 11.35
CA VAL A 111 -8.73 2.10 11.35
C VAL A 111 -9.56 0.83 11.53
N ASP A 112 -10.27 0.72 12.66
CA ASP A 112 -11.19 -0.39 12.92
C ASP A 112 -12.55 -0.18 12.21
N GLU A 113 -12.51 -0.18 10.86
CA GLU A 113 -13.69 -0.07 10.01
C GLU A 113 -13.53 -0.98 8.77
N THR A 114 -14.58 -1.74 8.47
CA THR A 114 -14.60 -2.73 7.39
C THR A 114 -15.54 -2.36 6.26
N ASP A 115 -16.43 -1.39 6.46
CA ASP A 115 -17.24 -0.79 5.42
C ASP A 115 -16.36 0.08 4.50
N PRO A 116 -16.25 -0.23 3.20
CA PRO A 116 -15.36 0.50 2.30
C PRO A 116 -15.69 1.98 2.14
N ASP A 117 -16.98 2.35 2.15
CA ASP A 117 -17.40 3.74 1.97
C ASP A 117 -17.06 4.57 3.21
N LYS A 118 -17.35 4.04 4.40
CA LYS A 118 -16.96 4.69 5.66
C LYS A 118 -15.44 4.78 5.80
N LEU A 119 -14.71 3.75 5.40
CA LEU A 119 -13.25 3.78 5.42
C LEU A 119 -12.71 4.87 4.50
N VAL A 120 -13.26 5.01 3.28
CA VAL A 120 -12.93 6.12 2.37
C VAL A 120 -13.21 7.48 3.02
N ASP A 121 -14.36 7.64 3.67
CA ASP A 121 -14.72 8.88 4.38
C ASP A 121 -13.74 9.23 5.49
N ILE A 122 -13.39 8.25 6.32
CA ILE A 122 -12.41 8.41 7.41
C ILE A 122 -11.07 8.83 6.83
N ILE A 123 -10.54 8.10 5.86
CA ILE A 123 -9.20 8.37 5.29
C ILE A 123 -9.17 9.74 4.59
N ALA A 124 -10.19 10.06 3.81
CA ALA A 124 -10.26 11.35 3.13
C ALA A 124 -10.33 12.52 4.13
N SER A 125 -10.97 12.34 5.29
CA SER A 125 -11.02 13.37 6.33
C SER A 125 -9.65 13.68 6.96
N LEU A 126 -8.69 12.75 6.85
CA LEU A 126 -7.32 12.91 7.36
C LEU A 126 -6.40 13.69 6.40
N GLU A 127 -6.87 14.02 5.18
CA GLU A 127 -6.08 14.74 4.17
C GLU A 127 -5.35 15.97 4.68
N PRO A 128 -5.91 16.84 5.55
CA PRO A 128 -5.20 18.03 6.02
C PRO A 128 -3.88 17.73 6.74
N THR A 129 -3.76 16.58 7.41
CA THR A 129 -2.57 16.19 8.17
C THR A 129 -1.40 15.76 7.28
N PHE A 130 -1.69 15.02 6.21
CA PHE A 130 -0.68 14.26 5.48
C PHE A 130 -0.29 14.89 4.14
N GLY A 131 0.94 14.70 3.70
CA GLY A 131 1.42 15.01 2.36
C GLY A 131 1.16 13.90 1.34
N GLY A 132 0.88 12.69 1.82
CA GLY A 132 0.45 11.53 1.03
C GLY A 132 -0.11 10.43 1.92
N ILE A 133 -0.88 9.52 1.32
CA ILE A 133 -1.44 8.33 1.99
C ILE A 133 -0.89 7.07 1.34
N ASN A 134 -0.39 6.16 2.18
CA ASN A 134 -0.01 4.81 1.82
C ASN A 134 -1.03 3.83 2.41
N LEU A 135 -1.86 3.22 1.57
CA LEU A 135 -2.77 2.14 1.94
C LEU A 135 -2.00 0.82 2.03
N GLU A 136 -2.26 0.06 3.08
CA GLU A 136 -1.52 -1.17 3.38
C GLU A 136 -2.47 -2.25 3.93
N ASP A 137 -2.25 -3.51 3.57
CA ASP A 137 -2.91 -4.68 4.18
C ASP A 137 -4.46 -4.60 4.18
N ILE A 138 -5.04 -4.04 3.13
CA ILE A 138 -6.51 -3.99 2.89
C ILE A 138 -6.88 -5.10 1.90
N LYS A 139 -7.88 -5.93 2.25
CA LYS A 139 -8.24 -7.09 1.44
C LYS A 139 -8.81 -6.71 0.06
N ALA A 140 -8.53 -7.57 -0.92
CA ALA A 140 -9.21 -7.55 -2.21
C ALA A 140 -10.64 -8.13 -2.10
N PRO A 141 -11.61 -7.66 -2.91
CA PRO A 141 -11.49 -6.65 -3.95
C PRO A 141 -11.66 -5.19 -3.46
N GLU A 142 -11.98 -5.00 -2.18
CA GLU A 142 -12.34 -3.69 -1.60
C GLU A 142 -11.20 -2.67 -1.72
N CYS A 143 -9.95 -3.12 -1.59
CA CYS A 143 -8.77 -2.25 -1.70
C CYS A 143 -8.70 -1.49 -3.03
N PHE A 144 -9.16 -2.07 -4.14
CA PHE A 144 -9.21 -1.40 -5.45
C PHE A 144 -10.22 -0.25 -5.45
N TYR A 145 -11.41 -0.51 -4.91
CA TYR A 145 -12.47 0.49 -4.80
C TYR A 145 -12.05 1.65 -3.90
N ILE A 146 -11.49 1.33 -2.72
CA ILE A 146 -11.02 2.31 -1.74
C ILE A 146 -9.93 3.19 -2.36
N GLU A 147 -8.91 2.61 -2.98
CA GLU A 147 -7.83 3.38 -3.63
C GLU A 147 -8.39 4.29 -4.73
N GLN A 148 -9.25 3.78 -5.61
CA GLN A 148 -9.84 4.56 -6.68
C GLN A 148 -10.61 5.77 -6.12
N LYS A 149 -11.47 5.55 -5.12
CA LYS A 149 -12.28 6.62 -4.52
C LYS A 149 -11.45 7.67 -3.80
N LEU A 150 -10.41 7.24 -3.10
CA LEU A 150 -9.50 8.18 -2.45
C LEU A 150 -8.71 9.00 -3.47
N ARG A 151 -8.25 8.41 -4.58
CA ARG A 151 -7.59 9.13 -5.67
C ARG A 151 -8.51 10.11 -6.40
N GLU A 152 -9.81 9.80 -6.51
CA GLU A 152 -10.81 10.71 -7.08
C GLU A 152 -11.09 11.90 -6.16
N ARG A 153 -11.06 11.70 -4.84
CA ARG A 153 -11.49 12.70 -3.84
C ARG A 153 -10.35 13.55 -3.30
N MET A 154 -9.18 12.96 -3.07
CA MET A 154 -8.10 13.59 -2.33
C MET A 154 -7.17 14.40 -3.23
N LYS A 155 -6.62 15.50 -2.71
CA LYS A 155 -5.66 16.36 -3.44
C LYS A 155 -4.19 16.00 -3.19
N ILE A 156 -3.95 14.99 -2.36
CA ILE A 156 -2.63 14.43 -2.08
C ILE A 156 -2.49 13.05 -2.73
N PRO A 157 -1.25 12.59 -3.03
CA PRO A 157 -1.04 11.26 -3.57
C PRO A 157 -1.59 10.18 -2.64
N VAL A 158 -2.32 9.22 -3.21
CA VAL A 158 -2.77 8.00 -2.55
C VAL A 158 -2.16 6.82 -3.29
N PHE A 159 -1.48 5.96 -2.56
CA PHE A 159 -0.74 4.81 -3.09
C PHE A 159 -1.07 3.58 -2.28
N HIS A 160 -1.31 2.44 -2.93
CA HIS A 160 -1.48 1.16 -2.26
C HIS A 160 -0.23 0.30 -2.49
N ASP A 161 0.52 -0.01 -1.43
CA ASP A 161 1.83 -0.66 -1.56
C ASP A 161 1.73 -2.10 -2.06
N ASP A 162 0.81 -2.90 -1.50
CA ASP A 162 0.60 -4.30 -1.93
C ASP A 162 0.26 -4.43 -3.42
N GLN A 163 -0.35 -3.40 -4.01
CA GLN A 163 -0.68 -3.35 -5.43
C GLN A 163 0.51 -2.82 -6.23
N HIS A 164 0.80 -1.52 -6.08
CA HIS A 164 1.70 -0.82 -6.97
C HIS A 164 3.16 -1.05 -6.61
N GLY A 165 3.50 -1.14 -5.33
CA GLY A 165 4.86 -1.46 -4.86
C GLY A 165 5.30 -2.84 -5.38
N THR A 166 4.44 -3.85 -5.23
CA THR A 166 4.67 -5.19 -5.78
C THR A 166 4.80 -5.15 -7.30
N ALA A 167 3.91 -4.43 -8.00
CA ALA A 167 3.93 -4.33 -9.45
C ALA A 167 5.23 -3.71 -9.98
N ILE A 168 5.72 -2.64 -9.35
CA ILE A 168 6.94 -1.93 -9.75
C ILE A 168 8.16 -2.86 -9.64
N ILE A 169 8.33 -3.53 -8.50
CA ILE A 169 9.48 -4.43 -8.28
C ILE A 169 9.40 -5.67 -9.17
N CYS A 170 8.21 -6.27 -9.31
CA CYS A 170 8.00 -7.40 -10.22
C CYS A 170 8.35 -7.03 -11.66
N THR A 171 7.87 -5.87 -12.12
CA THR A 171 8.14 -5.35 -13.45
C THR A 171 9.63 -5.10 -13.67
N ALA A 172 10.32 -4.48 -12.71
CA ALA A 172 11.77 -4.28 -12.79
C ALA A 172 12.52 -5.62 -12.94
N ALA A 173 12.11 -6.65 -12.19
CA ALA A 173 12.68 -7.98 -12.29
C ALA A 173 12.42 -8.61 -13.67
N VAL A 174 11.20 -8.51 -14.20
CA VAL A 174 10.83 -9.04 -15.52
C VAL A 174 11.63 -8.35 -16.62
N ILE A 175 11.70 -7.02 -16.63
CA ILE A 175 12.48 -6.25 -17.63
C ILE A 175 13.94 -6.69 -17.61
N ASN A 176 14.55 -6.84 -16.43
CA ASN A 176 15.94 -7.28 -16.34
C ASN A 176 16.11 -8.74 -16.78
N GLY A 177 15.17 -9.62 -16.44
CA GLY A 177 15.17 -11.00 -16.93
C GLY A 177 15.09 -11.08 -18.45
N LEU A 178 14.18 -10.32 -19.06
CA LEU A 178 14.00 -10.22 -20.52
C LEU A 178 15.28 -9.74 -21.22
N ARG A 179 15.98 -8.75 -20.65
CA ARG A 179 17.28 -8.28 -21.16
C ARG A 179 18.35 -9.38 -21.17
N ILE A 180 18.40 -10.20 -20.11
CA ILE A 180 19.38 -11.30 -20.00
C ILE A 180 19.10 -12.38 -21.06
N VAL A 181 17.83 -12.78 -21.22
CA VAL A 181 17.44 -13.80 -22.20
C VAL A 181 17.26 -13.25 -23.62
N LYS A 182 17.47 -11.94 -23.81
CA LYS A 182 17.33 -11.21 -25.09
C LYS A 182 15.98 -11.43 -25.76
N LYS A 183 14.89 -11.29 -25.00
CA LYS A 183 13.51 -11.37 -25.50
C LYS A 183 12.79 -10.04 -25.34
N GLU A 184 11.97 -9.70 -26.33
CA GLU A 184 11.07 -8.55 -26.26
C GLU A 184 9.82 -8.90 -25.43
N ILE A 185 9.33 -7.94 -24.65
CA ILE A 185 8.18 -8.16 -23.75
C ILE A 185 6.89 -8.53 -24.52
N GLY A 186 6.73 -8.05 -25.75
CA GLY A 186 5.57 -8.35 -26.60
C GLY A 186 5.53 -9.78 -27.16
N ASP A 187 6.65 -10.52 -27.04
CA ASP A 187 6.80 -11.86 -27.64
C ASP A 187 6.80 -12.98 -26.58
N VAL A 188 6.77 -12.64 -25.30
CA VAL A 188 6.74 -13.63 -24.23
C VAL A 188 5.32 -14.00 -23.82
N ARG A 189 5.19 -15.22 -23.29
CA ARG A 189 3.98 -15.71 -22.62
C ARG A 189 4.18 -15.70 -21.12
N LEU A 190 3.15 -15.31 -20.38
CA LEU A 190 3.18 -15.23 -18.93
C LEU A 190 2.11 -16.13 -18.33
N VAL A 191 2.53 -17.02 -17.44
CA VAL A 191 1.63 -17.81 -16.61
C VAL A 191 1.70 -17.26 -15.19
N VAL A 192 0.54 -16.89 -14.64
CA VAL A 192 0.44 -16.29 -13.29
C VAL A 192 -0.28 -17.24 -12.36
N SER A 193 0.32 -17.51 -11.21
CA SER A 193 -0.29 -18.26 -10.11
C SER A 193 -0.77 -17.27 -9.05
N GLY A 194 -2.08 -17.23 -8.82
CA GLY A 194 -2.75 -16.28 -7.94
C GLY A 194 -3.36 -15.10 -8.70
N ALA A 195 -4.58 -14.74 -8.32
CA ALA A 195 -5.35 -13.64 -8.91
C ALA A 195 -5.79 -12.62 -7.85
N GLY A 196 -4.91 -12.35 -6.87
CA GLY A 196 -5.11 -11.33 -5.84
C GLY A 196 -4.70 -9.93 -6.30
N ALA A 197 -4.82 -8.95 -5.40
CA ALA A 197 -4.55 -7.54 -5.71
C ALA A 197 -3.16 -7.31 -6.31
N ALA A 198 -2.13 -7.86 -5.67
CA ALA A 198 -0.75 -7.78 -6.15
C ALA A 198 -0.57 -8.37 -7.56
N SER A 199 -1.07 -9.59 -7.82
CA SER A 199 -0.95 -10.24 -9.13
C SER A 199 -1.63 -9.44 -10.23
N ILE A 200 -2.85 -8.95 -9.99
CA ILE A 200 -3.59 -8.12 -10.95
C ILE A 200 -2.80 -6.83 -11.25
N ALA A 201 -2.28 -6.16 -10.23
CA ALA A 201 -1.49 -4.94 -10.41
C ALA A 201 -0.20 -5.19 -11.21
N CYS A 202 0.54 -6.27 -10.91
CA CYS A 202 1.70 -6.70 -11.68
C CYS A 202 1.37 -6.90 -13.16
N MET A 203 0.28 -7.63 -13.44
CA MET A 203 -0.14 -7.88 -14.83
C MET A 203 -0.55 -6.59 -15.54
N ASN A 204 -1.30 -5.70 -14.86
CA ASN A 204 -1.72 -4.42 -15.45
C ASN A 204 -0.51 -3.58 -15.87
N LEU A 205 0.52 -3.50 -15.02
CA LEU A 205 1.73 -2.75 -15.31
C LEU A 205 2.55 -3.38 -16.44
N LEU A 206 2.68 -4.72 -16.45
CA LEU A 206 3.36 -5.43 -17.55
C LEU A 206 2.64 -5.23 -18.89
N VAL A 207 1.30 -5.26 -18.90
CA VAL A 207 0.50 -5.00 -20.10
C VAL A 207 0.69 -3.56 -20.58
N ALA A 208 0.68 -2.58 -19.66
CA ALA A 208 0.95 -1.18 -20.00
C ALA A 208 2.35 -0.97 -20.60
N LEU A 209 3.30 -1.85 -20.29
CA LEU A 209 4.67 -1.84 -20.85
C LEU A 209 4.84 -2.68 -22.13
N GLY A 210 3.77 -3.28 -22.64
CA GLY A 210 3.76 -3.97 -23.94
C GLY A 210 3.66 -5.48 -23.87
N LEU A 211 3.49 -6.10 -22.69
CA LEU A 211 3.11 -7.50 -22.62
C LEU A 211 1.70 -7.67 -23.21
N LYS A 212 1.55 -8.52 -24.22
CA LYS A 212 0.26 -8.74 -24.86
C LYS A 212 -0.71 -9.43 -23.90
N ARG A 213 -1.92 -8.90 -23.78
CA ARG A 213 -2.93 -9.43 -22.84
C ARG A 213 -3.28 -10.89 -23.16
N GLU A 214 -3.41 -11.22 -24.44
CA GLU A 214 -3.67 -12.56 -24.97
C GLU A 214 -2.56 -13.59 -24.68
N HIS A 215 -1.37 -13.13 -24.28
CA HIS A 215 -0.25 -13.99 -23.88
C HIS A 215 -0.26 -14.32 -22.37
N ILE A 216 -1.26 -13.84 -21.62
CA ILE A 216 -1.33 -14.00 -20.17
C ILE A 216 -2.40 -15.03 -19.82
N THR A 217 -1.98 -16.09 -19.12
CA THR A 217 -2.86 -17.09 -18.52
C THR A 217 -2.76 -17.00 -17.00
N VAL A 218 -3.91 -16.85 -16.34
CA VAL A 218 -3.99 -16.70 -14.89
C VAL A 218 -4.70 -17.89 -14.27
N CYS A 219 -4.14 -18.40 -13.18
CA CYS A 219 -4.75 -19.43 -12.36
C CYS A 219 -5.02 -18.90 -10.95
N ASP A 220 -6.18 -19.18 -10.39
CA ASP A 220 -6.48 -19.00 -8.97
C ASP A 220 -6.57 -20.36 -8.25
N SER A 221 -7.05 -20.36 -7.00
CA SER A 221 -7.22 -21.58 -6.19
C SER A 221 -8.15 -22.62 -6.80
N LYS A 222 -9.01 -22.23 -7.75
CA LYS A 222 -9.94 -23.11 -8.45
C LYS A 222 -9.42 -23.52 -9.85
N GLY A 223 -8.20 -23.12 -10.25
CA GLY A 223 -7.62 -23.37 -11.59
C GLY A 223 -7.62 -22.16 -12.55
N VAL A 224 -7.55 -22.44 -13.86
CA VAL A 224 -7.43 -21.41 -14.92
C VAL A 224 -8.65 -20.50 -14.96
N ILE A 225 -8.43 -19.20 -15.12
CA ILE A 225 -9.49 -18.19 -15.27
C ILE A 225 -9.87 -18.08 -16.76
N TYR A 226 -11.10 -18.46 -17.09
CA TYR A 226 -11.66 -18.40 -18.45
C TYR A 226 -13.08 -17.83 -18.45
N LYS A 227 -13.55 -17.36 -19.62
CA LYS A 227 -14.88 -16.78 -19.80
C LYS A 227 -15.96 -17.83 -19.55
N GLY A 228 -16.98 -17.48 -18.74
CA GLY A 228 -18.08 -18.39 -18.40
C GLY A 228 -17.79 -19.38 -17.27
N ARG A 229 -16.63 -19.27 -16.61
CA ARG A 229 -16.23 -20.16 -15.50
C ARG A 229 -17.07 -20.01 -14.23
N ASP A 230 -17.33 -18.78 -13.81
CA ASP A 230 -18.06 -18.45 -12.58
C ASP A 230 -18.72 -17.07 -12.77
N GLU A 231 -20.04 -17.00 -12.60
CA GLU A 231 -20.81 -15.74 -12.71
C GLU A 231 -20.44 -14.72 -11.62
N ARG A 232 -19.83 -15.18 -10.51
CA ARG A 232 -19.43 -14.33 -9.37
C ARG A 232 -17.97 -13.90 -9.42
N MET A 233 -17.30 -14.04 -10.56
CA MET A 233 -15.94 -13.55 -10.73
C MET A 233 -15.92 -12.02 -10.65
N ASP A 234 -15.05 -11.48 -9.80
CA ASP A 234 -14.92 -10.03 -9.71
C ASP A 234 -14.40 -9.44 -11.04
N VAL A 235 -14.73 -8.17 -11.28
CA VAL A 235 -14.44 -7.48 -12.55
C VAL A 235 -12.94 -7.46 -12.87
N THR A 236 -12.09 -7.33 -11.86
CA THR A 236 -10.63 -7.26 -12.06
C THR A 236 -10.07 -8.61 -12.51
N LYS A 237 -10.57 -9.71 -11.96
CA LYS A 237 -10.25 -11.07 -12.44
C LYS A 237 -10.90 -11.39 -13.77
N ALA A 238 -12.10 -10.89 -14.04
CA ALA A 238 -12.77 -11.12 -15.31
C ALA A 238 -11.99 -10.51 -16.49
N ALA A 239 -11.30 -9.37 -16.28
CA ALA A 239 -10.36 -8.81 -17.26
C ALA A 239 -9.19 -9.78 -17.58
N TYR A 240 -8.84 -10.64 -16.61
CA TYR A 240 -8.02 -11.86 -16.61
C TYR A 240 -8.45 -13.07 -17.44
N ALA A 241 -9.73 -13.16 -17.80
CA ALA A 241 -10.28 -14.39 -18.36
C ALA A 241 -9.83 -14.64 -19.81
N ILE A 242 -9.28 -15.83 -20.08
CA ILE A 242 -9.01 -16.31 -21.44
C ILE A 242 -10.30 -16.88 -22.07
N GLU A 243 -10.30 -17.06 -23.40
CA GLU A 243 -11.34 -17.88 -24.05
C GLU A 243 -11.27 -19.33 -23.53
N ASP A 244 -12.42 -20.01 -23.46
CA ASP A 244 -12.43 -21.39 -23.04
C ASP A 244 -11.77 -22.28 -24.12
N ASN A 245 -10.56 -22.73 -23.82
CA ASN A 245 -9.75 -23.60 -24.67
C ASN A 245 -9.54 -25.00 -24.05
N GLY A 246 -10.35 -25.37 -23.04
CA GLY A 246 -10.22 -26.65 -22.34
C GLY A 246 -9.11 -26.72 -21.28
N GLN A 247 -8.26 -25.69 -21.13
CA GLN A 247 -7.29 -25.63 -20.04
C GLN A 247 -8.01 -25.42 -18.70
N ARG A 248 -7.68 -26.24 -17.70
CA ARG A 248 -8.32 -26.19 -16.37
C ARG A 248 -7.33 -26.07 -15.21
N THR A 249 -6.09 -26.52 -15.40
CA THR A 249 -5.07 -26.59 -14.35
C THR A 249 -3.81 -25.82 -14.73
N PHE A 250 -3.04 -25.42 -13.71
CA PHE A 250 -1.77 -24.70 -13.90
C PHE A 250 -0.76 -25.48 -14.77
N GLY A 251 -0.71 -26.81 -14.63
CA GLY A 251 0.18 -27.66 -15.43
C GLY A 251 -0.14 -27.65 -16.93
N GLY A 252 -1.40 -27.41 -17.30
CA GLY A 252 -1.82 -27.28 -18.70
C GLY A 252 -1.50 -25.92 -19.32
N CYS A 253 -0.90 -24.97 -18.58
CA CYS A 253 -0.60 -23.62 -19.08
C CYS A 253 0.76 -23.53 -19.79
N TYR A 254 1.61 -24.57 -19.70
CA TYR A 254 2.95 -24.60 -20.31
C TYR A 254 2.98 -25.22 -21.71
N SER A 255 1.89 -25.89 -22.11
CA SER A 255 1.69 -26.49 -23.44
C SER A 255 1.07 -25.49 -24.41
#